data_AF-A0A7G7UC38-F1
#
_entry.id   AF-A0A7G7UC38-F1
#
_cell.length_a   1.000
_cell.length_b   1.000
_cell.length_c   1.000
_cell.angle_alpha   90.00
_cell.angle_beta   90.00
_cell.angle_gamma   90.00
#
_symmetry.space_group_name_H-M   'P 1'
#
loop_
_entity.id
_entity.type
_entity.pdbx_description
1 polymer ?
#
loop_
_entity_poly.entity_id
_entity_poly.type
_entity_poly.pdbx_seq_one_letter_code
_entity_poly.pdbx_strand_id
1 'polypeptide(L)' 'MKQFDNSLNQYYQLKKDLLLVAQKLNSCNIEDKEMYQDIVLCYSKHLKEINRLLEKKYGLKLCSDEE' A
#
# COMPACT_ATOMS: atom_id res chain seq x y z
N MET A 1 22.47 -5.04 -0.67
CA MET A 1 21.52 -5.13 0.46
C MET A 1 20.82 -3.81 0.74
N LYS A 2 21.48 -2.70 1.10
CA LYS A 2 20.83 -1.42 1.46
C LYS A 2 19.67 -0.95 0.55
N GLN A 3 19.79 -1.08 -0.77
CA GLN A 3 18.71 -0.67 -1.69
C GLN A 3 17.47 -1.57 -1.57
N PHE A 4 17.66 -2.87 -1.38
CA PHE A 4 16.58 -3.83 -1.17
C PHE A 4 15.85 -3.53 0.14
N ASP A 5 16.59 -3.35 1.24
CA ASP A 5 16.02 -3.03 2.56
C ASP A 5 15.22 -1.72 2.53
N ASN A 6 15.73 -0.70 1.81
CA ASN A 6 15.02 0.55 1.61
C ASN A 6 13.71 0.37 0.84
N SER A 7 13.72 -0.38 -0.27
CA SER A 7 12.51 -0.63 -1.05
C SER A 7 11.49 -1.47 -0.27
N LEU A 8 11.96 -2.42 0.54
CA LEU A 8 11.10 -3.22 1.41
C LEU A 8 10.49 -2.38 2.53
N ASN A 9 11.27 -1.47 3.14
CA ASN A 9 10.77 -0.52 4.11
C ASN A 9 9.70 0.42 3.50
N GLN A 10 9.92 0.92 2.28
CA GLN A 10 8.92 1.73 1.58
C GLN A 10 7.62 0.95 1.34
N TYR A 11 7.72 -0.32 0.93
CA TYR A 11 6.56 -1.20 0.79
C TYR A 11 5.79 -1.35 2.10
N TYR A 12 6.48 -1.60 3.23
CA TYR A 12 5.83 -1.77 4.52
C TYR A 12 5.22 -0.47 5.08
N GLN A 13 5.88 0.67 4.89
CA GLN A 13 5.31 1.96 5.29
C GLN A 13 4.04 2.25 4.49
N LEU A 14 4.07 2.07 3.17
CA LEU A 14 2.87 2.27 2.34
C LEU A 14 1.73 1.32 2.75
N LYS A 15 2.04 0.05 3.07
CA LYS A 15 1.05 -0.91 3.58
C LYS A 15 0.43 -0.45 4.90
N LYS A 16 1.25 0.06 5.81
CA LYS A 16 0.79 0.61 7.10
C LYS A 16 -0.09 1.84 6.89
N ASP A 17 0.32 2.76 6.02
CA ASP A 17 -0.43 3.98 5.74
C ASP A 17 -1.78 3.64 5.10
N LEU A 18 -1.80 2.71 4.13
CA LEU A 18 -3.03 2.19 3.55
C LEU A 18 -4.00 1.67 4.60
N LEU A 19 -3.52 0.87 5.56
CA LEU A 19 -4.37 0.36 6.66
C LEU A 19 -4.93 1.47 7.53
N LEU A 20 -4.11 2.48 7.87
CA LEU A 20 -4.55 3.62 8.68
C LEU A 20 -5.62 4.44 7.97
N VAL A 21 -5.44 4.73 6.68
CA VAL A 21 -6.41 5.47 5.86
C VAL A 21 -7.69 4.63 5.69
N ALA A 22 -7.58 3.33 5.44
CA ALA A 22 -8.73 2.44 5.33
C ALA A 22 -9.55 2.39 6.63
N GLN A 23 -8.91 2.44 7.80
CA GLN A 23 -9.61 2.55 9.08
C GLN A 23 -10.37 3.88 9.23
N LYS A 24 -9.88 4.97 8.62
CA LYS A 24 -10.60 6.25 8.62
C LYS A 24 -11.92 6.18 7.87
N LEU A 25 -12.06 5.34 6.85
CA LEU A 25 -13.34 5.14 6.15
C LEU A 25 -14.49 4.69 7.06
N ASN A 26 -14.16 4.02 8.17
CA ASN A 26 -15.15 3.54 9.14
C ASN A 26 -15.55 4.61 10.17
N SER A 27 -14.80 5.71 10.27
CA SER A 27 -14.96 6.72 11.33
C SER A 27 -14.96 8.17 10.82
N CYS A 28 -14.81 8.39 9.52
CA CYS A 28 -14.85 9.71 8.92
C CYS A 28 -16.29 10.19 8.71
N ASN A 29 -16.45 11.51 8.58
CA ASN A 29 -17.71 12.11 8.18
C ASN A 29 -17.98 11.82 6.70
N ILE A 30 -19.24 11.98 6.27
CA ILE A 30 -19.64 11.68 4.89
C ILE A 30 -18.93 12.59 3.87
N GLU A 31 -18.64 13.83 4.26
CA GLU A 31 -17.96 14.85 3.45
C GLU A 31 -16.51 14.44 3.12
N ASP A 32 -15.81 13.79 4.05
CA ASP A 32 -14.42 13.36 3.85
C ASP A 32 -14.32 11.96 3.23
N LYS A 33 -15.43 11.22 3.16
CA LYS A 33 -15.44 9.80 2.81
C LYS A 33 -14.90 9.54 1.43
N GLU A 34 -15.31 10.36 0.45
CA GLU A 34 -14.83 10.25 -0.94
C GLU A 34 -13.31 10.48 -1.01
N MET A 35 -12.81 11.52 -0.34
CA MET A 35 -11.36 11.78 -0.26
C MET A 35 -10.60 10.58 0.33
N TYR A 36 -11.06 10.02 1.44
CA TYR A 36 -10.42 8.84 2.04
C TYR A 36 -10.50 7.62 1.11
N GLN A 37 -11.59 7.43 0.36
CA GLN A 37 -11.73 6.33 -0.60
C GLN A 37 -10.71 6.47 -1.73
N ASP A 38 -10.55 7.67 -2.27
CA ASP A 38 -9.57 7.97 -3.32
C ASP A 38 -8.13 7.72 -2.85
N ILE A 39 -7.81 8.11 -1.61
CA ILE A 39 -6.48 7.85 -1.02
C ILE A 39 -6.24 6.34 -0.89
N VAL A 40 -7.22 5.57 -0.40
CA VAL A 40 -7.12 4.09 -0.28
C VAL A 40 -6.93 3.45 -1.67
N LEU A 41 -7.67 3.89 -2.68
CA LEU A 41 -7.53 3.41 -4.06
C LEU A 41 -6.15 3.75 -4.63
N CYS A 42 -5.64 4.96 -4.39
CA CYS A 42 -4.32 5.38 -4.82
C CYS A 42 -3.21 4.53 -4.16
N TYR A 43 -3.27 4.38 -2.84
CA TYR A 43 -2.25 3.65 -2.08
C TYR A 43 -2.26 2.17 -2.41
N SER A 44 -3.43 1.55 -2.59
CA SER A 44 -3.53 0.14 -3.01
C SER A 44 -2.94 -0.10 -4.40
N LYS A 45 -3.13 0.82 -5.37
CA LYS A 45 -2.48 0.74 -6.69
C LYS A 45 -0.96 0.84 -6.57
N HIS A 46 -0.45 1.82 -5.83
CA HIS A 46 1.00 1.97 -5.60
C HIS A 46 1.59 0.76 -4.88
N LEU A 47 0.88 0.16 -3.91
CA LEU A 47 1.36 -1.02 -3.19
C LEU A 47 1.51 -2.24 -4.13
N LYS A 48 0.53 -2.44 -5.02
CA LYS A 48 0.58 -3.49 -6.06
C LYS A 48 1.74 -3.26 -7.03
N GLU A 49 2.00 -2.01 -7.43
CA GLU A 49 3.11 -1.66 -8.31
C GLU A 49 4.47 -1.92 -7.65
N ILE A 50 4.66 -1.45 -6.41
CA ILE A 50 5.90 -1.70 -5.65
C ILE A 50 6.10 -3.20 -5.45
N ASN A 51 5.03 -3.96 -5.15
CA ASN A 51 5.13 -5.41 -5.05
C ASN A 51 5.68 -6.01 -6.35
N ARG A 52 5.03 -5.76 -7.49
CA ARG A 52 5.47 -6.26 -8.80
C ARG A 52 6.92 -5.89 -9.13
N LEU A 53 7.34 -4.68 -8.79
CA LEU A 53 8.72 -4.23 -9.00
C LEU A 53 9.72 -4.99 -8.11
N LEU A 54 9.36 -5.24 -6.85
CA LEU A 54 10.18 -6.02 -5.92
C LEU A 54 10.27 -7.50 -6.35
N GLU A 55 9.17 -8.10 -6.75
CA GLU A 55 9.13 -9.48 -7.27
C GLU A 55 10.00 -9.60 -8.54
N LYS A 56 9.84 -8.68 -9.50
CA LYS A 56 10.62 -8.67 -10.74
C LYS A 56 12.12 -8.44 -10.51
N LYS A 57 12.48 -7.55 -9.59
CA LYS A 57 13.87 -7.14 -9.37
C LYS A 57 14.65 -8.11 -8.47
N TYR A 58 13.99 -8.70 -7.48
CA TYR A 58 14.63 -9.48 -6.43
C TYR A 58 14.15 -10.94 -6.36
N GLY A 59 13.20 -11.35 -7.21
CA GLY A 59 12.68 -12.72 -7.26
C GLY A 59 11.84 -13.10 -6.04
N LEU A 60 11.30 -12.10 -5.33
CA LEU A 60 10.43 -12.33 -4.19
C LEU A 60 9.03 -12.73 -4.62
N LYS A 61 8.29 -13.35 -3.69
CA LYS A 61 6.83 -13.35 -3.66
C LYS A 61 6.42 -12.72 -2.34
N LEU A 62 5.99 -11.46 -2.36
CA LEU A 62 5.41 -10.86 -1.16
C LEU A 62 3.93 -11.25 -1.10
N CYS A 63 3.34 -11.26 0.10
CA CYS A 63 1.90 -11.53 0.23
C CYS A 63 1.10 -10.52 -0.60
N SER A 64 0.56 -11.01 -1.71
CA SER A 64 -0.51 -10.42 -2.46
C SER A 64 -1.82 -10.90 -1.84
N ASP A 65 -2.71 -9.97 -1.47
CA ASP A 65 -4.12 -10.30 -1.27
C ASP A 65 -4.70 -10.56 -2.67
N GLU A 66 -4.41 -11.74 -3.23
CA GLU A 66 -5.08 -12.27 -4.43
C GLU A 66 -6.42 -12.85 -3.97
N GLU A 67 -7.50 -12.11 -4.23
CA GLU A 67 -8.84 -12.66 -4.45
C GLU A 67 -8.99 -13.08 -5.91
#